data_AF-A0A3M0ZMZ8-F1
#
_entry.id   AF-A0A3M0ZMZ8-F1
#
_cell.length_a   1.000
_cell.length_b   1.000
_cell.length_c   1.000
_cell.angle_alpha   90.00
_cell.angle_beta   90.00
_cell.angle_gamma   90.00
#
_symmetry.space_group_name_H-M   'P 1'
#
loop_
_entity.id
_entity.type
_entity.pdbx_description
1 polymer ?
#
loop_
_entity_poly.entity_id
_entity_poly.type
_entity_poly.pdbx_seq_one_letter_code
_entity_poly.pdbx_strand_id
1 'polypeptide(L)' 'VEIPVYASGGVRSVDDVRRLRKLEAEGVAGVIVGRALYDGAVTLGELLEEASD' A
#
# COMPACT_ATOMS: atom_id res chain seq x y z
N VAL A 1 -13.79 -5.25 -19.88
CA VAL A 1 -12.52 -5.82 -19.37
C VAL A 1 -12.13 -4.96 -18.19
N GLU A 2 -12.04 -5.54 -17.00
CA GLU A 2 -11.45 -4.87 -15.84
C GLU A 2 -9.96 -5.19 -15.80
N ILE A 3 -9.13 -4.17 -15.61
CA ILE A 3 -7.68 -4.31 -15.47
C ILE A 3 -7.35 -3.85 -14.06
N PRO A 4 -6.80 -4.71 -13.19
CA PRO A 4 -6.48 -4.32 -11.82
C PRO A 4 -5.38 -3.25 -11.81
N VAL A 5 -5.63 -2.16 -11.09
CA VAL A 5 -4.70 -1.04 -10.95
C VAL A 5 -3.98 -1.14 -9.62
N TYR A 6 -2.65 -1.13 -9.64
CA TYR A 6 -1.83 -1.15 -8.44
C TYR A 6 -1.09 0.18 -8.29
N ALA A 7 -1.18 0.81 -7.12
CA ALA A 7 -0.40 1.98 -6.79
C ALA A 7 1.07 1.57 -6.57
N SER A 8 2.00 2.12 -7.35
CA SER A 8 3.42 1.76 -7.28
C SER A 8 4.28 3.01 -7.04
N GLY A 9 4.76 3.15 -5.81
CA GLY A 9 5.65 4.24 -5.39
C GLY A 9 5.01 5.31 -4.50
N GLY A 10 5.85 6.06 -3.79
CA GLY A 10 5.43 7.16 -2.91
C GLY A 10 5.13 6.78 -1.46
N VAL A 11 5.11 5.50 -1.11
CA VAL A 11 4.96 5.02 0.28
C VAL A 11 6.19 5.41 1.09
N ARG A 12 5.99 6.18 2.17
CA ARG A 12 7.03 6.58 3.13
C ARG A 12 6.69 6.19 4.56
N SER A 13 5.43 5.83 4.81
CA SER A 13 4.90 5.48 6.12
C SER A 13 3.67 4.57 5.97
N VAL A 14 3.27 3.95 7.07
CA VAL A 14 2.03 3.16 7.19
C VAL A 14 0.79 4.02 6.86
N ASP A 15 0.82 5.31 7.19
CA ASP A 15 -0.28 6.24 6.86
C ASP A 15 -0.50 6.43 5.36
N ASP A 16 0.54 6.29 4.54
CA ASP A 16 0.39 6.35 3.09
C ASP A 16 -0.39 5.14 2.57
N VAL A 17 -0.16 3.96 3.16
CA VAL A 17 -0.92 2.74 2.86
C VAL A 17 -2.39 2.92 3.24
N ARG A 18 -2.68 3.47 4.43
CA ARG A 18 -4.05 3.82 4.87
C ARG A 18 -4.75 4.78 3.92
N ARG A 19 -4.05 5.78 3.41
CA ARG A 19 -4.60 6.74 2.44
C ARG A 19 -4.90 6.06 1.11
N LEU A 20 -3.97 5.27 0.59
CA LEU A 20 -4.15 4.53 -0.66
C LEU A 20 -5.29 3.52 -0.59
N ARG A 21 -5.47 2.88 0.57
CA ARG A 21 -6.57 1.95 0.81
C ARG A 21 -7.95 2.56 0.61
N LYS A 22 -8.12 3.85 0.91
CA LYS A 22 -9.38 4.57 0.67
C LYS A 22 -9.76 4.65 -0.81
N LEU A 23 -8.81 4.43 -1.72
CA LEU A 23 -9.01 4.40 -3.16
C LEU A 23 -9.48 3.03 -3.69
N GLU A 24 -9.67 2.04 -2.82
CA GLU A 24 -10.22 0.73 -3.21
C GLU A 24 -11.58 0.89 -3.93
N ALA A 25 -12.45 1.77 -3.42
CA ALA A 25 -13.73 2.10 -4.03
C ALA A 25 -13.60 2.78 -5.41
N GLU A 26 -12.42 3.29 -5.74
CA GLU A 26 -12.08 3.91 -7.03
C GLU A 26 -11.39 2.91 -7.99
N GLY A 27 -11.23 1.64 -7.58
CA GLY A 27 -10.69 0.56 -8.41
C GLY A 27 -9.19 0.28 -8.21
N VAL A 28 -8.57 0.82 -7.16
CA VAL A 28 -7.19 0.47 -6.79
C VAL A 28 -7.18 -0.89 -6.10
N ALA A 29 -6.58 -1.88 -6.76
CA ALA A 29 -6.51 -3.28 -6.31
C ALA A 29 -5.42 -3.54 -5.25
N GLY A 30 -4.48 -2.61 -5.07
CA GLY A 30 -3.45 -2.74 -4.05
C GLY A 30 -2.30 -1.74 -4.21
N VAL A 31 -1.30 -1.90 -3.36
CA VAL A 31 -0.09 -1.07 -3.34
C VAL A 31 1.18 -1.93 -3.41
N ILE A 32 2.18 -1.45 -4.14
CA ILE A 32 3.52 -2.05 -4.20
C ILE A 32 4.45 -1.23 -3.31
N VAL A 33 4.92 -1.84 -2.22
CA VAL A 33 5.88 -1.24 -1.28
C VAL A 33 7.28 -1.71 -1.62
N GLY A 34 8.15 -0.78 -2.03
CA GLY A 34 9.54 -1.05 -2.36
C GLY A 34 10.50 -0.50 -1.32
N ARG A 35 11.18 0.60 -1.65
CA ARG A 35 12.28 1.19 -0.87
C ARG A 35 11.96 1.40 0.62
N ALA A 36 10.74 1.80 0.96
CA ALA A 36 10.34 2.02 2.35
C ALA A 36 10.44 0.77 3.23
N LEU A 37 10.26 -0.43 2.66
CA LEU A 37 10.47 -1.69 3.36
C LEU A 37 11.96 -1.98 3.56
N TYR A 38 12.78 -1.74 2.52
CA TYR A 38 14.23 -1.99 2.57
C TYR A 38 14.96 -1.01 3.50
N ASP A 39 14.53 0.26 3.51
CA ASP A 39 15.13 1.32 4.33
C ASP A 39 14.61 1.29 5.79
N GLY A 40 13.65 0.41 6.11
CA GLY A 40 13.05 0.28 7.44
C GLY A 40 12.11 1.43 7.82
N ALA A 41 11.64 2.22 6.86
CA ALA A 41 10.65 3.27 7.09
C ALA A 41 9.25 2.70 7.42
N VAL A 42 9.00 1.46 6.98
CA VAL A 42 7.88 0.62 7.39
C VAL A 42 8.39 -0.81 7.57
N THR A 43 7.72 -1.58 8.40
CA THR A 43 8.00 -3.00 8.64
C THR A 43 6.97 -3.89 7.95
N LEU A 44 7.35 -5.13 7.66
CA LEU A 44 6.40 -6.11 7.13
C LEU A 44 5.22 -6.32 8.09
N GLY A 45 5.44 -6.29 9.41
CA GLY A 45 4.39 -6.44 10.42
C GLY A 45 3.34 -5.33 10.33
N GLU A 46 3.76 -4.07 10.31
CA GLU A 46 2.85 -2.93 10.15
C GLU A 46 2.05 -3.01 8.84
N LEU A 47 2.69 -3.44 7.75
CA LEU A 47 2.00 -3.60 6.46
C LEU A 47 0.98 -4.74 6.48
N LEU A 48 1.29 -5.85 7.15
CA LEU A 48 0.38 -6.97 7.31
C LEU A 48 -0.81 -6.59 8.19
N GLU A 49 -0.60 -5.84 9.27
CA GLU A 49 -1.67 -5.32 10.12
C GLU A 49 -2.62 -4.40 9.32
N GLU A 50 -2.09 -3.50 8.49
CA GLU A 50 -2.92 -2.62 7.66
C GLU A 50 -3.65 -3.34 6.51
N ALA A 51 -3.03 -4.38 5.96
CA ALA A 51 -3.62 -5.21 4.93
C ALA A 51 -4.58 -6.27 5.49
N SER A 52 -4.55 -6.50 6.81
CA SER A 52 -5.45 -7.42 7.49
C SER A 52 -6.81 -6.76 7.68
N ASP A 53 -7.69 -6.98 6.71
CA ASP A 53 -9.16 -6.95 6.83
C ASP A 53 -9.77 -8.01 5.90
#